data_AF-A0A842SPJ1-F1
#
_entry.id   AF-A0A842SPJ1-F1
#
_cell.length_a   1.000
_cell.length_b   1.000
_cell.length_c   1.000
_cell.angle_alpha   90.00
_cell.angle_beta   90.00
_cell.angle_gamma   90.00
#
_symmetry.space_group_name_H-M   'P 1'
#
loop_
_entity.id
_entity.type
_entity.pdbx_description
1 polymer ?
#
loop_
_entity_poly.entity_id
_entity_poly.type
_entity_poly.pdbx_seq_one_letter_code
_entity_poly.pdbx_strand_id
1 'polypeptide(L)'
;MSYLRSEEYSKLIMTCYLRYKKMKELLDRAGIEVTEENKKELDKHIHEVVGIDYKNCSDTWKEIKKRMEVDEEDFLRSLRTFM
;
A
#
# COMPACT_ATOMS: atom_id res chain seq x y z
N MET A 1 -25.20 -12.22 15.53
CA MET A 1 -24.21 -11.12 15.44
C MET A 1 -22.83 -11.70 15.71
N SER A 2 -22.32 -12.44 14.73
CA SER A 2 -21.09 -13.23 14.84
C SER A 2 -19.86 -12.34 14.76
N TYR A 3 -19.24 -12.12 15.92
CA TYR A 3 -17.81 -12.29 16.17
C TYR A 3 -16.93 -12.35 14.91
N LEU A 4 -16.58 -11.19 14.34
CA LEU A 4 -15.32 -11.08 13.60
C LEU A 4 -14.23 -10.91 14.66
N ARG A 5 -13.27 -11.84 14.68
CA ARG A 5 -12.13 -11.85 15.62
C ARG A 5 -11.41 -10.50 15.57
N SER A 6 -11.17 -9.90 16.73
CA SER A 6 -10.40 -8.65 16.87
C SER A 6 -9.02 -8.69 16.16
N GLU A 7 -8.43 -9.88 16.00
CA GLU A 7 -7.19 -10.10 15.27
C GLU A 7 -7.29 -9.91 13.74
N GLU A 8 -8.46 -10.14 13.13
CA GLU A 8 -8.70 -9.82 11.71
C GLU A 8 -8.90 -8.31 11.50
N TYR A 9 -9.46 -7.61 12.49
CA TYR A 9 -9.74 -6.18 12.39
C TYR A 9 -8.47 -5.33 12.50
N SER A 10 -7.54 -5.72 13.39
CA SER A 10 -6.22 -5.07 13.49
C SER A 10 -5.36 -5.27 12.23
N LYS A 11 -5.55 -6.38 11.51
CA LYS A 11 -4.91 -6.66 10.21
C LYS A 11 -5.43 -5.82 9.04
N LEU A 12 -6.59 -5.16 9.19
CA LEU A 12 -7.21 -4.34 8.14
C LEU A 12 -6.83 -2.84 8.26
N ILE A 13 -6.56 -2.34 9.47
CA ILE A 13 -6.38 -0.89 9.71
C ILE A 13 -5.01 -0.35 9.25
N MET A 14 -3.99 -1.19 9.11
CA MET A 14 -2.66 -0.74 8.64
C MET A 14 -2.52 -0.67 7.11
N THR A 15 -3.50 -1.16 6.35
CA THR A 15 -3.44 -1.23 4.87
C THR A 15 -4.58 -0.46 4.20
N CYS A 16 -5.01 0.64 4.83
CA CYS A 16 -6.14 1.47 4.39
C CYS A 16 -6.12 1.80 2.90
N TYR A 17 -4.93 2.05 2.33
CA TYR A 17 -4.79 2.40 0.93
C TYR A 17 -4.66 1.21 -0.03
N LEU A 18 -4.20 0.03 0.44
CA LEU A 18 -4.19 -1.21 -0.35
C LEU A 18 -5.61 -1.74 -0.64
N ARG A 19 -6.60 -1.23 0.08
CA ARG A 19 -8.02 -1.53 -0.15
C ARG A 19 -8.60 -0.73 -1.33
N TYR A 20 -7.97 0.36 -1.77
CA TYR A 20 -8.46 1.15 -2.90
C TYR A 20 -8.22 0.43 -4.23
N LYS A 21 -9.24 0.44 -5.09
CA LYS A 21 -9.19 -0.19 -6.41
C LYS A 21 -8.02 0.30 -7.26
N LYS A 22 -7.78 1.62 -7.29
CA LYS A 22 -6.65 2.21 -8.03
C LYS A 22 -5.28 1.71 -7.56
N MET A 23 -5.12 1.50 -6.24
CA MET A 23 -3.87 0.97 -5.69
C MET A 23 -3.67 -0.49 -6.09
N LYS A 24 -4.75 -1.29 -6.07
CA LYS A 24 -4.70 -2.68 -6.56
C LYS A 24 -4.36 -2.75 -8.03
N GLU A 25 -4.95 -1.89 -8.87
CA GLU A 25 -4.64 -1.82 -10.30
C GLU A 25 -3.17 -1.42 -10.56
N LEU A 26 -2.61 -0.52 -9.75
CA LEU A 26 -1.19 -0.16 -9.83
C LEU A 26 -0.27 -1.30 -9.41
N LEU A 27 -0.57 -1.95 -8.29
CA LEU A 27 0.22 -3.08 -7.80
C LEU A 27 0.18 -4.25 -8.80
N ASP A 28 -0.99 -4.52 -9.39
CA ASP A 28 -1.15 -5.51 -10.46
C ASP A 28 -0.30 -5.14 -11.70
N ARG A 29 -0.32 -3.87 -12.12
CA ARG A 29 0.56 -3.37 -13.20
C ARG A 29 2.05 -3.44 -12.85
N ALA A 30 2.40 -3.31 -11.57
CA ALA A 30 3.74 -3.51 -11.08
C ALA A 30 4.13 -5.01 -11.02
N GLY A 31 3.18 -5.93 -11.15
CA GLY A 31 3.38 -7.37 -11.00
C GLY A 31 3.34 -7.86 -9.55
N ILE A 32 2.80 -7.05 -8.63
CA ILE A 32 2.73 -7.31 -7.20
C ILE A 32 1.32 -7.77 -6.84
N GLU A 33 1.19 -9.06 -6.57
CA GLU A 33 -0.04 -9.61 -5.97
C GLU A 33 -0.04 -9.36 -4.46
N VAL A 34 -1.09 -8.74 -3.90
CA VAL A 34 -1.17 -8.48 -2.46
C VAL A 34 -1.72 -9.70 -1.73
N THR A 35 -0.88 -10.35 -0.92
CA THR A 35 -1.23 -11.48 -0.04
C THR A 35 -1.21 -11.08 1.43
N GLU A 36 -1.82 -11.90 2.28
CA GLU A 36 -1.83 -11.65 3.72
C GLU A 36 -0.43 -11.72 4.36
N GLU A 37 0.51 -12.43 3.73
CA GLU A 37 1.91 -12.52 4.17
C GLU A 37 2.72 -11.30 3.72
N ASN A 38 2.58 -10.87 2.45
CA ASN A 38 3.42 -9.81 1.90
C ASN A 38 2.93 -8.39 2.21
N LYS A 39 1.65 -8.21 2.56
CA LYS A 39 1.06 -6.87 2.78
C LYS A 39 1.80 -6.02 3.79
N LYS A 40 2.43 -6.65 4.80
CA LYS A 40 3.19 -5.95 5.85
C LYS A 40 4.55 -5.48 5.34
N GLU A 41 5.20 -6.27 4.51
CA GLU A 41 6.47 -5.90 3.87
C GLU A 41 6.24 -4.85 2.78
N LEU A 42 5.18 -5.03 1.99
CA LEU A 42 4.74 -4.06 1.00
C LEU A 42 4.39 -2.70 1.64
N ASP A 43 3.66 -2.71 2.76
CA ASP A 43 3.33 -1.48 3.49
C ASP A 43 4.61 -0.75 3.95
N LYS A 44 5.58 -1.47 4.53
CA LYS A 44 6.88 -0.88 4.90
C LYS A 44 7.63 -0.34 3.69
N HIS A 45 7.70 -1.10 2.61
CA HIS A 45 8.38 -0.68 1.40
C HIS A 45 7.74 0.56 0.78
N ILE A 46 6.41 0.64 0.77
CA ILE A 46 5.69 1.82 0.30
C ILE A 46 6.03 3.02 1.18
N HIS A 47 6.03 2.87 2.50
CA HIS A 47 6.46 3.89 3.45
C HIS A 47 7.90 4.38 3.19
N GLU A 48 8.82 3.47 2.88
CA GLU A 48 10.21 3.79 2.50
C GLU A 48 10.28 4.54 1.16
N VAL A 49 9.57 4.06 0.14
CA VAL A 49 9.50 4.68 -1.20
C VAL A 49 8.93 6.10 -1.12
N VAL A 50 7.86 6.30 -0.34
CA VAL A 50 7.29 7.64 -0.15
C VAL A 50 8.10 8.52 0.80
N GLY A 51 9.03 7.94 1.56
CA GLY A 51 9.86 8.64 2.55
C GLY A 51 9.05 9.17 3.74
N ILE A 52 7.97 8.47 4.12
CA ILE A 52 7.08 8.87 5.20
C ILE A 52 7.18 7.87 6.34
N ASP A 53 7.35 8.41 7.56
CA ASP A 53 7.47 7.61 8.78
C ASP A 53 6.37 6.55 8.90
N TYR A 54 6.81 5.34 9.28
CA TYR A 54 5.96 4.17 9.45
C TYR A 54 4.81 4.46 10.44
N LYS A 55 3.59 4.01 10.09
CA LYS A 55 2.29 4.30 10.75
C LYS A 55 1.59 5.60 10.35
N ASN A 56 2.17 6.43 9.48
CA ASN A 56 1.47 7.61 8.96
C ASN A 56 0.74 7.33 7.63
N CYS A 57 -0.32 6.51 7.68
CA CYS A 57 -1.04 6.04 6.49
C CYS A 57 -1.76 7.18 5.73
N SER A 58 -2.21 8.23 6.43
CA SER A 58 -2.94 9.35 5.82
C SER A 58 -2.02 10.18 4.92
N ASP A 59 -0.85 10.53 5.41
CA ASP A 59 0.11 11.32 4.64
C ASP A 59 0.75 10.46 3.54
N THR A 60 0.99 9.18 3.82
CA THR A 60 1.41 8.20 2.80
C THR A 60 0.45 8.16 1.63
N TRP A 61 -0.87 8.08 1.89
CA TRP A 61 -1.87 8.08 0.81
C TRP A 61 -1.95 9.40 0.04
N LYS A 62 -1.73 10.55 0.69
CA LYS A 62 -1.67 11.84 -0.01
C LYS A 62 -0.48 11.90 -0.96
N GLU A 63 0.69 11.44 -0.50
CA GLU A 63 1.91 11.45 -1.30
C GLU A 63 1.82 10.45 -2.46
N ILE A 64 1.28 9.24 -2.23
CA ILE A 64 1.00 8.27 -3.31
C ILE A 64 0.13 8.91 -4.38
N LYS A 65 -1.00 9.54 -4.01
CA LYS A 65 -1.87 10.20 -4.97
C LYS A 65 -1.16 11.31 -5.74
N LYS A 66 -0.38 12.14 -5.03
CA LYS A 66 0.41 13.21 -5.67
C LYS A 66 1.39 12.64 -6.69
N ARG A 67 2.11 11.57 -6.35
CA ARG A 67 3.03 10.90 -7.29
C ARG A 67 2.29 10.26 -8.45
N MET A 68 1.12 9.64 -8.22
CA MET A 68 0.28 9.12 -9.30
C MET A 68 -0.23 10.20 -10.26
N GLU A 69 -0.55 11.40 -9.75
CA GLU A 69 -1.02 12.53 -10.56
C GLU A 69 0.11 13.22 -11.32
N VAL A 70 1.32 13.24 -10.75
CA VAL A 70 2.50 13.87 -11.36
C VAL A 70 3.18 12.92 -12.34
N ASP A 71 3.52 11.71 -11.90
CA ASP A 71 4.23 10.70 -12.69
C ASP A 71 3.93 9.28 -12.18
N GLU A 72 2.89 8.67 -12.76
CA GLU A 72 2.48 7.31 -12.43
C GLU A 72 3.55 6.27 -12.77
N GLU A 73 4.31 6.47 -13.86
CA GLU A 73 5.33 5.51 -14.30
C GLU A 73 6.54 5.49 -13.35
N ASP A 74 6.97 6.64 -12.86
CA ASP A 74 8.05 6.74 -11.88
C ASP A 74 7.69 6.02 -10.56
N PHE A 75 6.43 6.19 -10.12
CA PHE A 75 5.93 5.47 -8.94
C PHE A 75 5.88 3.95 -9.17
N LEU A 76 5.42 3.50 -10.34
CA LEU A 76 5.42 2.09 -10.72
C LEU A 76 6.84 1.49 -10.76
N ARG A 77 7.83 2.22 -11.28
CA ARG A 77 9.24 1.79 -11.27
C ARG A 77 9.78 1.65 -9.86
N SER A 78 9.43 2.59 -8.97
CA SER A 78 9.82 2.53 -7.57
C SER A 78 9.26 1.28 -6.89
N LEU A 79 7.99 0.95 -7.14
CA LEU A 79 7.36 -0.27 -6.59
C LEU A 79 7.97 -1.55 -7.15
N ARG A 80 8.37 -1.57 -8.43
CA ARG A 80 9.04 -2.74 -9.04
C ARG A 80 10.39 -3.07 -8.41
N THR A 81 11.03 -2.13 -7.73
CA THR A 81 12.30 -2.36 -7.03
C THR A 81 12.14 -3.26 -5.79
N PHE A 82 10.90 -3.51 -5.35
CA PHE A 82 10.58 -4.48 -4.31
C PHE A 82 10.87 -5.95 -4.71
N MET A 83 11.01 -6.23 -6.01
CA MET A 83 11.33 -7.56 -6.57
C MET A 83 12.83 -7.69 -6.86
#